data_AF-A0A1F7GD16-F1
#
_entry.id   AF-A0A1F7GD16-F1
#
_cell.length_a   1.000
_cell.length_b   1.000
_cell.length_c   1.000
_cell.angle_alpha   90.00
_cell.angle_beta   90.00
_cell.angle_gamma   90.00
#
_symmetry.space_group_name_H-M   'P 1'
#
loop_
_entity.id
_entity.type
_entity.pdbx_description
1 polymer ?
#
loop_
_entity_poly.entity_id
_entity_poly.type
_entity_poly.pdbx_seq_one_letter_code
_entity_poly.pdbx_strand_id
1 'polypeptide(L)'
;MIKREGFTLIELLVVISIISGLVALILPNFMAVREKGRDTQRKADLRSLQQALELYRQNQSPAVYPTGIPLPGQCWGSNGGEVTCTGSVVYTKKVPGDPVLRSGDNPLNYYYTPVSDTEYTLCACLDNTADQVGVAGDCNDTDYDCPTDYKYEVTEP
;
A
#
# COMPACT_ATOMS: atom_id res chain seq x y z
N MET A 1 4.70 -8.89 59.65
CA MET A 1 3.91 -9.62 58.64
C MET A 1 3.08 -8.61 57.86
N ILE A 2 3.35 -8.42 56.57
CA ILE A 2 2.58 -7.49 55.73
C ILE A 2 1.31 -8.24 55.31
N LYS A 3 0.13 -7.77 55.75
CA LYS A 3 -1.15 -8.29 55.26
C LYS A 3 -1.27 -7.94 53.78
N ARG A 4 -1.49 -8.96 52.94
CA ARG A 4 -1.86 -8.74 51.55
C ARG A 4 -3.35 -8.47 51.51
N GLU A 5 -3.73 -7.28 51.09
CA GLU A 5 -5.14 -6.96 50.81
C GLU A 5 -5.50 -7.58 49.45
N GLY A 6 -6.61 -8.32 49.42
CA GLY A 6 -7.14 -8.93 48.20
C GLY A 6 -8.21 -8.04 47.59
N PHE A 7 -8.30 -8.04 46.25
CA PHE A 7 -9.35 -7.34 45.53
C PHE A 7 -10.74 -7.90 45.88
N THR A 8 -11.72 -7.01 46.00
CA THR A 8 -13.12 -7.40 46.15
C THR A 8 -13.75 -7.73 44.79
N LEU A 9 -14.73 -8.63 44.78
CA LEU A 9 -15.49 -8.98 43.57
C LEU A 9 -16.18 -7.77 42.95
N ILE A 10 -16.65 -6.81 43.76
CA ILE A 10 -17.34 -5.62 43.28
C ILE A 10 -16.37 -4.63 42.60
N GLU A 11 -15.15 -4.47 43.12
CA GLU A 11 -14.12 -3.67 42.47
C GLU A 11 -13.77 -4.23 41.09
N LEU A 12 -13.61 -5.56 40.99
CA LEU A 12 -13.37 -6.19 39.70
C LEU A 12 -14.56 -5.97 38.74
N LEU A 13 -15.80 -6.07 39.23
CA LEU A 13 -17.02 -5.93 38.43
C LEU A 13 -17.19 -4.50 37.87
N VAL A 14 -16.91 -3.48 38.68
CA VAL A 14 -16.98 -2.08 38.24
C VAL A 14 -15.89 -1.77 37.20
N VAL A 15 -14.70 -2.34 37.36
CA VAL A 15 -13.61 -2.11 36.41
C VAL A 15 -13.93 -2.70 35.03
N ILE A 16 -14.43 -3.93 34.97
CA ILE A 16 -14.76 -4.55 33.68
C ILE A 16 -15.95 -3.86 33.00
N SER A 17 -16.90 -3.29 33.76
CA SER A 17 -18.05 -2.56 33.20
C SER A 17 -17.64 -1.21 32.60
N ILE A 18 -16.68 -0.52 33.21
CA ILE A 18 -16.12 0.72 32.67
C ILE A 18 -15.30 0.43 31.40
N ILE A 19 -14.43 -0.60 31.43
CA ILE A 19 -13.61 -0.98 30.28
C ILE A 19 -14.49 -1.40 29.09
N SER A 20 -15.55 -2.19 29.31
CA SER A 20 -16.43 -2.62 28.23
C SER A 20 -17.17 -1.45 27.57
N GLY A 21 -17.60 -0.46 28.34
CA GLY A 21 -18.22 0.76 27.82
C GLY A 21 -17.26 1.59 26.95
N LEU A 22 -16.01 1.77 27.38
CA LEU A 22 -15.00 2.51 26.60
C LEU A 22 -14.66 1.79 25.28
N VAL A 23 -14.48 0.47 25.33
CA VAL A 23 -14.16 -0.34 24.14
C VAL A 23 -15.30 -0.31 23.12
N ALA A 24 -16.56 -0.37 23.56
CA ALA A 24 -17.73 -0.34 22.67
C ALA A 24 -17.79 0.92 21.79
N LEU A 25 -17.33 2.06 22.29
CA LEU A 25 -17.32 3.32 21.55
C LEU A 25 -16.15 3.41 20.55
N ILE A 26 -15.01 2.78 20.85
CA ILE A 26 -13.75 2.94 20.10
C ILE A 26 -13.65 1.96 18.92
N LEU A 27 -14.13 0.73 19.09
CA LEU A 27 -13.95 -0.36 18.12
C LEU A 27 -14.38 -0.04 16.67
N PRO A 28 -15.56 0.54 16.38
CA PRO A 28 -15.98 0.74 14.99
C PRO A 28 -15.08 1.73 14.23
N ASN A 29 -14.58 2.76 14.91
CA ASN A 29 -13.70 3.75 14.30
C ASN A 29 -12.31 3.19 14.00
N PHE A 30 -11.86 2.19 14.77
CA PHE A 30 -10.54 1.60 14.60
C PHE A 30 -10.34 0.90 13.25
N MET A 31 -11.38 0.27 12.69
CA MET A 31 -11.30 -0.38 11.38
C MET A 31 -11.14 0.64 10.24
N ALA A 32 -11.93 1.71 10.25
CA ALA A 32 -11.83 2.78 9.27
C ALA A 32 -10.47 3.50 9.31
N VAL A 33 -9.88 3.68 10.51
CA VAL A 33 -8.52 4.23 10.65
C VAL A 33 -7.47 3.30 10.04
N ARG A 34 -7.62 1.98 10.20
CA ARG A 34 -6.72 1.01 9.57
C ARG A 34 -6.81 1.03 8.05
N GLU A 35 -8.01 1.11 7.49
CA GLU A 35 -8.23 1.27 6.03
C GLU A 35 -7.52 2.51 5.50
N LYS A 36 -7.78 3.67 6.11
CA LYS A 36 -7.12 4.94 5.76
C LYS A 36 -5.60 4.87 5.89
N GLY A 37 -5.09 4.18 6.90
CA GLY A 37 -3.66 3.95 7.08
C GLY A 37 -3.05 3.16 5.92
N ARG A 38 -3.70 2.08 5.48
CA ARG A 38 -3.26 1.30 4.32
C ARG A 38 -3.33 2.11 3.03
N ASP A 39 -4.40 2.86 2.82
CA ASP A 39 -4.53 3.73 1.63
C ASP A 39 -3.49 4.84 1.60
N THR A 40 -3.15 5.40 2.76
CA THR A 40 -2.05 6.38 2.88
C THR A 40 -0.72 5.76 2.49
N GLN A 41 -0.46 4.52 2.94
CA GLN A 41 0.73 3.78 2.56
C GLN A 41 0.76 3.48 1.05
N ARG A 42 -0.34 3.01 0.46
CA ARG A 42 -0.45 2.77 -1.00
C ARG A 42 -0.10 4.01 -1.81
N LYS A 43 -0.65 5.16 -1.42
CA LYS A 43 -0.36 6.44 -2.09
C LYS A 43 1.11 6.87 -1.94
N ALA A 44 1.72 6.64 -0.79
CA ALA A 44 3.14 6.94 -0.57
C ALA A 44 4.04 5.99 -1.39
N ASP A 45 3.67 4.72 -1.48
CA ASP A 45 4.36 3.71 -2.26
C ASP A 45 4.33 4.02 -3.76
N LEU A 46 3.17 4.42 -4.30
CA LEU A 46 3.09 4.87 -5.70
C LEU A 46 4.02 6.06 -5.96
N ARG A 47 4.08 7.06 -5.06
CA ARG A 47 5.00 8.20 -5.20
C ARG A 47 6.47 7.77 -5.21
N SER A 48 6.82 6.78 -4.41
CA SER A 48 8.17 6.19 -4.42
C SER A 48 8.47 5.50 -5.75
N LEU A 49 7.49 4.80 -6.32
CA LEU A 49 7.59 4.19 -7.65
C LEU A 49 7.74 5.24 -8.76
N GLN A 50 6.99 6.35 -8.70
CA GLN A 50 7.13 7.45 -9.66
C GLN A 50 8.56 8.00 -9.68
N GLN A 51 9.16 8.20 -8.51
CA GLN A 51 10.55 8.64 -8.40
C GLN A 51 11.52 7.62 -9.03
N ALA A 52 11.31 6.34 -8.79
CA ALA A 52 12.13 5.28 -9.39
C ALA A 52 11.98 5.20 -10.91
N LEU A 53 10.76 5.35 -11.43
CA LEU A 53 10.45 5.39 -12.86
C LEU A 53 11.13 6.58 -13.54
N GLU A 54 11.10 7.75 -12.92
CA GLU A 54 11.75 8.93 -13.47
C GLU A 54 13.28 8.80 -13.47
N LEU A 55 13.87 8.22 -12.42
CA LEU A 55 15.30 7.89 -12.41
C LEU A 55 15.67 6.89 -13.50
N TYR A 56 14.81 5.89 -13.75
CA TYR A 56 15.00 4.94 -14.85
C TYR A 56 15.01 5.66 -16.19
N ARG A 57 13.99 6.48 -16.47
CA ARG A 57 13.85 7.23 -17.73
C ARG A 57 15.06 8.12 -18.00
N GLN A 58 15.56 8.82 -16.99
CA GLN A 58 16.74 9.68 -17.09
C GLN A 58 18.03 8.91 -17.42
N ASN A 59 18.09 7.61 -17.09
CA ASN A 59 19.24 6.78 -17.40
C ASN A 59 19.17 6.15 -18.81
N GLN A 60 18.00 6.18 -19.47
CA GLN A 60 17.85 5.67 -20.82
C GLN A 60 18.17 6.72 -21.89
N SER A 61 18.73 6.28 -23.01
CA SER A 61 18.95 7.09 -24.21
C SER A 61 18.54 6.25 -25.43
N PRO A 62 17.35 6.48 -26.03
CA PRO A 62 16.39 7.57 -25.76
C PRO A 62 15.68 7.46 -24.40
N ALA A 63 15.15 8.59 -23.91
CA ALA A 63 14.42 8.66 -22.64
C ALA A 63 13.09 7.90 -22.75
N VAL A 64 13.05 6.69 -22.19
CA VAL A 64 11.89 5.80 -22.25
C VAL A 64 11.58 5.21 -20.88
N TYR A 65 10.29 5.03 -20.59
CA TYR A 65 9.81 4.28 -19.44
C TYR A 65 9.89 2.77 -19.71
N PRO A 66 9.99 1.93 -18.66
CA PRO A 66 10.10 0.49 -18.83
C PRO A 66 8.77 -0.11 -19.31
N THR A 67 8.81 -1.26 -19.97
CA THR A 67 7.60 -2.02 -20.34
C THR A 67 6.97 -2.75 -19.16
N GLY A 68 7.67 -2.83 -18.03
CA GLY A 68 7.21 -3.46 -16.80
C GLY A 68 8.17 -3.18 -15.64
N ILE A 69 7.66 -3.29 -14.41
CA ILE A 69 8.44 -3.08 -13.19
C ILE A 69 8.73 -4.42 -12.50
N PRO A 70 9.81 -4.51 -11.71
CA PRO A 70 10.08 -5.71 -10.91
C PRO A 70 8.97 -6.02 -9.91
N LEU A 71 8.96 -7.26 -9.40
CA LEU A 71 7.99 -7.66 -8.38
C LEU A 71 8.25 -6.94 -7.05
N PRO A 72 7.22 -6.70 -6.22
CA PRO A 72 7.35 -6.19 -4.87
C PRO A 72 8.36 -6.99 -4.05
N GLY A 73 9.14 -6.28 -3.25
CA GLY A 73 10.20 -6.88 -2.46
C GLY A 73 11.50 -7.16 -3.23
N GLN A 74 11.47 -7.16 -4.56
CA GLN A 74 12.69 -7.12 -5.36
C GLN A 74 13.25 -5.72 -5.38
N CYS A 75 14.54 -5.63 -5.70
CA CYS A 75 15.18 -4.38 -5.98
C CYS A 75 15.04 -4.01 -7.45
N TRP A 76 15.16 -2.72 -7.76
CA TRP A 76 15.18 -2.24 -9.12
C TRP A 76 16.46 -1.48 -9.39
N GLY A 77 17.33 -2.06 -10.21
CA GLY A 77 18.56 -1.45 -10.69
C GLY A 77 18.82 -1.76 -12.16
N SER A 78 20.01 -1.42 -12.65
CA SER A 78 20.41 -1.52 -14.07
C SER A 78 20.27 -2.91 -14.69
N ASN A 79 20.26 -3.98 -13.88
CA ASN A 79 20.16 -5.37 -14.35
C ASN A 79 18.72 -5.92 -14.35
N GLY A 80 17.74 -5.15 -13.84
CA GLY A 80 16.35 -5.61 -13.66
C GLY A 80 16.18 -6.65 -12.53
N GLY A 81 15.09 -6.51 -11.76
CA GLY A 81 14.46 -7.53 -10.90
C GLY A 81 15.29 -8.55 -10.11
N GLU A 82 16.34 -8.13 -9.40
CA GLU A 82 17.08 -9.01 -8.46
C GLU A 82 16.56 -8.85 -7.01
N VAL A 83 16.76 -9.84 -6.13
CA VAL A 83 16.38 -9.71 -4.70
C VAL A 83 17.33 -8.76 -3.95
N THR A 84 18.56 -8.60 -4.42
CA THR A 84 19.56 -7.68 -3.84
C THR A 84 20.22 -6.87 -4.95
N CYS A 85 20.30 -5.54 -4.82
CA CYS A 85 21.00 -4.72 -5.80
C CYS A 85 22.50 -5.04 -5.78
N THR A 86 23.00 -5.72 -6.80
CA THR A 86 24.45 -5.96 -6.95
C THR A 86 25.09 -5.02 -8.00
N GLY A 87 24.27 -4.25 -8.73
CA GLY A 87 24.72 -3.32 -9.79
C GLY A 87 25.01 -1.87 -9.34
N SER A 88 25.68 -1.10 -10.22
CA SER A 88 26.13 0.28 -9.95
C SER A 88 25.02 1.34 -9.96
N VAL A 89 23.90 1.09 -10.65
CA VAL A 89 22.74 2.01 -10.69
C VAL A 89 21.54 1.31 -10.07
N VAL A 90 20.96 1.97 -9.07
CA VAL A 90 19.79 1.50 -8.31
C VAL A 90 18.73 2.58 -8.33
N TYR A 91 17.56 2.26 -8.90
CA TYR A 91 16.40 3.14 -8.98
C TYR A 91 15.55 3.05 -7.72
N THR A 92 15.35 1.83 -7.21
CA THR A 92 14.82 1.61 -5.86
C THR A 92 15.44 0.39 -5.21
N LYS A 93 15.74 0.49 -3.91
CA LYS A 93 16.29 -0.63 -3.12
C LYS A 93 15.27 -1.75 -2.93
N LYS A 94 13.98 -1.40 -2.88
CA LYS A 94 12.88 -2.33 -2.72
C LYS A 94 11.64 -1.75 -3.38
N VAL A 95 11.14 -2.45 -4.38
CA VAL A 95 9.83 -2.16 -4.98
C VAL A 95 8.77 -2.36 -3.89
N PRO A 96 7.98 -1.32 -3.57
CA PRO A 96 6.92 -1.44 -2.60
C PRO A 96 5.80 -2.34 -3.14
N GLY A 97 5.03 -2.92 -2.23
CA GLY A 97 3.86 -3.71 -2.57
C GLY A 97 2.70 -3.38 -1.66
N ASP A 98 1.49 -3.72 -2.10
CA ASP A 98 0.27 -3.49 -1.33
C ASP A 98 0.39 -4.12 0.07
N PRO A 99 0.08 -3.40 1.16
CA PRO A 99 0.13 -3.94 2.52
C PRO A 99 -0.83 -5.11 2.75
N VAL A 100 -1.82 -5.32 1.87
CA VAL A 100 -2.76 -6.43 1.92
C VAL A 100 -2.39 -7.45 0.85
N LEU A 101 -2.13 -8.69 1.26
CA LEU A 101 -2.11 -9.83 0.35
C LEU A 101 -3.52 -10.01 -0.22
N ARG A 102 -3.72 -9.59 -1.48
CA ARG A 102 -4.98 -9.79 -2.19
C ARG A 102 -4.90 -11.12 -2.95
N SER A 103 -5.89 -12.00 -2.80
CA SER A 103 -5.87 -13.31 -3.47
C SER A 103 -5.87 -13.15 -5.00
N GLY A 104 -4.86 -13.70 -5.69
CA GLY A 104 -4.68 -13.63 -7.14
C GLY A 104 -3.23 -13.98 -7.53
N ASP A 105 -2.91 -13.97 -8.83
CA ASP A 105 -1.58 -14.34 -9.35
C ASP A 105 -0.48 -13.30 -9.03
N ASN A 106 -0.86 -12.06 -8.68
CA ASN A 106 0.08 -10.98 -8.30
C ASN A 106 -0.39 -10.24 -7.03
N PRO A 107 -0.41 -10.91 -5.86
CA PRO A 107 -1.17 -10.52 -4.68
C PRO A 107 -0.68 -9.25 -3.95
N LEU A 108 0.44 -8.68 -4.39
CA LEU A 108 1.10 -7.53 -3.75
C LEU A 108 1.44 -6.42 -4.75
N ASN A 109 1.10 -6.55 -6.03
CA ASN A 109 1.58 -5.62 -7.03
C ASN A 109 0.69 -4.39 -7.10
N TYR A 110 1.33 -3.23 -7.19
CA TYR A 110 0.68 -2.05 -7.76
C TYR A 110 0.61 -2.22 -9.27
N TYR A 111 -0.44 -1.66 -9.86
CA TYR A 111 -0.67 -1.75 -11.29
C TYR A 111 0.17 -0.70 -12.01
N TYR A 112 0.98 -1.16 -12.95
CA TYR A 112 1.77 -0.30 -13.84
C TYR A 112 1.38 -0.61 -15.27
N THR A 113 0.85 0.40 -15.97
CA THR A 113 0.47 0.29 -17.38
C THR A 113 1.25 1.32 -18.19
N PRO A 114 2.22 0.90 -19.02
CA PRO A 114 2.86 1.81 -19.96
C PRO A 114 1.85 2.18 -21.05
N VAL A 115 1.63 3.48 -21.26
CA VAL A 115 0.72 4.03 -22.27
C VAL A 115 1.49 4.34 -23.55
N SER A 116 2.70 4.89 -23.41
CA SER A 116 3.65 5.12 -24.49
C SER A 116 5.08 5.01 -23.98
N ASP A 117 6.08 5.21 -24.85
CA ASP A 117 7.49 5.23 -24.43
C ASP A 117 7.78 6.31 -23.37
N THR A 118 6.98 7.37 -23.33
CA THR A 118 7.15 8.46 -22.37
C THR A 118 5.94 8.64 -21.47
N GLU A 119 4.95 7.76 -21.48
CA GLU A 119 3.76 7.94 -20.63
C GLU A 119 3.41 6.64 -19.94
N TYR A 120 3.12 6.73 -18.65
CA TYR A 120 2.72 5.58 -17.85
C TYR A 120 1.59 5.94 -16.89
N THR A 121 0.86 4.92 -16.48
CA THR A 121 -0.16 5.04 -15.44
C THR A 121 0.13 4.05 -14.31
N LEU A 122 0.17 4.57 -13.09
CA LEU A 122 0.22 3.79 -11.86
C LEU A 122 -1.14 3.76 -11.20
N CYS A 123 -1.54 2.60 -10.69
CA CYS A 123 -2.81 2.43 -10.03
C CYS A 123 -2.73 1.53 -8.79
N ALA A 124 -3.52 1.87 -7.77
CA ALA A 124 -3.72 1.07 -6.57
C ALA A 124 -5.18 1.08 -6.14
N CYS A 125 -5.74 -0.09 -5.79
CA CYS A 125 -7.10 -0.18 -5.27
C CYS A 125 -7.15 0.32 -3.81
N LEU A 126 -8.08 1.24 -3.53
CA LEU A 126 -8.28 1.84 -2.21
C LEU A 126 -9.32 1.07 -1.40
N ASP A 127 -9.13 0.93 -0.10
CA ASP A 127 -10.15 0.32 0.76
C ASP A 127 -11.21 1.34 1.22
N ASN A 128 -10.83 2.62 1.35
CA ASN A 128 -11.72 3.69 1.78
C ASN A 128 -12.32 4.44 0.58
N THR A 129 -13.59 4.17 0.27
CA THR A 129 -14.36 4.85 -0.79
C THR A 129 -14.65 6.33 -0.51
N ALA A 130 -14.40 6.81 0.73
CA ALA A 130 -14.52 8.21 1.10
C ALA A 130 -13.20 9.00 0.97
N ASP A 131 -12.15 8.39 0.41
CA ASP A 131 -10.88 9.09 0.14
C ASP A 131 -11.08 10.20 -0.90
N GLN A 132 -10.54 11.40 -0.65
CA GLN A 132 -10.85 12.58 -1.47
C GLN A 132 -10.12 12.61 -2.82
N VAL A 133 -9.06 11.82 -2.97
CA VAL A 133 -8.25 11.76 -4.21
C VAL A 133 -8.47 10.46 -4.97
N GLY A 134 -9.26 9.54 -4.42
CA GLY A 134 -9.66 8.34 -5.13
C GLY A 134 -10.74 8.64 -6.18
N VAL A 135 -10.89 7.72 -7.12
CA VAL A 135 -11.90 7.73 -8.17
C VAL A 135 -12.59 6.38 -8.23
N ALA A 136 -13.85 6.36 -8.64
CA ALA A 136 -14.58 5.12 -8.89
C ALA A 136 -13.99 4.39 -10.10
N GLY A 137 -13.95 3.06 -10.03
CA GLY A 137 -13.41 2.19 -11.07
C GLY A 137 -12.21 1.35 -10.61
N ASP A 138 -11.80 0.49 -11.53
CA ASP A 138 -10.73 -0.49 -11.33
C ASP A 138 -9.43 -0.11 -12.02
N CYS A 139 -8.33 -0.76 -11.62
CA CYS A 139 -7.01 -0.57 -12.22
C CYS A 139 -6.85 -1.20 -13.62
N ASN A 140 -7.96 -1.46 -14.33
CA ASN A 140 -8.02 -2.05 -15.67
C ASN A 140 -7.24 -3.36 -15.80
N ASP A 141 -7.29 -4.22 -14.79
CA ASP A 141 -6.81 -5.60 -14.85
C ASP A 141 -7.93 -6.49 -15.37
N THR A 142 -7.66 -7.33 -16.38
CA THR A 142 -8.64 -8.25 -16.93
C THR A 142 -8.99 -9.40 -15.99
N ASP A 143 -8.15 -9.65 -14.98
CA ASP A 143 -8.26 -10.78 -14.08
C ASP A 143 -8.61 -10.38 -12.62
N TYR A 144 -8.64 -9.07 -12.31
CA TYR A 144 -8.91 -8.59 -10.95
C TYR A 144 -9.54 -7.19 -10.87
N ASP A 145 -10.78 -7.13 -10.40
CA ASP A 145 -11.47 -5.88 -10.05
C ASP A 145 -11.12 -5.46 -8.61
N CYS A 146 -11.00 -4.16 -8.37
CA CYS A 146 -10.82 -3.60 -7.05
C CYS A 146 -12.04 -3.99 -6.17
N PRO A 147 -11.85 -4.56 -4.96
CA PRO A 147 -12.96 -5.04 -4.14
C PRO A 147 -14.01 -3.99 -3.77
N THR A 148 -13.62 -2.72 -3.82
CA THR A 148 -14.42 -1.54 -3.48
C THR A 148 -14.87 -0.76 -4.70
N ASP A 149 -14.48 -1.16 -5.91
CA ASP A 149 -14.66 -0.39 -7.16
C ASP A 149 -14.13 1.05 -7.01
N TYR A 150 -13.02 1.19 -6.28
CA TYR A 150 -12.42 2.48 -5.95
C TYR A 150 -10.91 2.40 -6.02
N LYS A 151 -10.30 3.32 -6.75
CA LYS A 151 -8.87 3.33 -7.05
C LYS A 151 -8.23 4.70 -6.83
N TYR A 152 -6.92 4.66 -6.67
CA TYR A 152 -6.06 5.83 -6.80
C TYR A 152 -5.16 5.61 -8.00
N GLU A 153 -5.23 6.51 -8.96
CA GLU A 153 -4.53 6.42 -10.23
C GLU A 153 -3.73 7.71 -10.47
N VAL A 154 -2.53 7.56 -11.00
CA VAL A 154 -1.68 8.68 -11.38
C VAL A 154 -1.07 8.38 -12.75
N THR A 155 -1.29 9.28 -13.70
CA THR A 155 -0.72 9.24 -15.04
C THR A 155 0.31 10.35 -15.16
N GLU A 156 1.52 10.01 -15.62
CA GLU A 156 2.60 10.97 -15.86
C GLU A 156 3.16 10.83 -17.29
N PRO A 157 3.51 11.97 -17.93
CA PRO A 157 4.11 12.05 -19.27
C PRO A 157 5.65 11.99 -19.27
#